data_AF-W7Q4C9-F1
#
_entry.id   AF-W7Q4C9-F1
#
_cell.length_a   1.000
_cell.length_b   1.000
_cell.length_c   1.000
_cell.angle_alpha   90.00
_cell.angle_beta   90.00
_cell.angle_gamma   90.00
#
_symmetry.space_group_name_H-M   'P 1'
#
loop_
_entity.id
_entity.type
_entity.pdbx_description
1 polymer ?
#
loop_
_entity_poly.entity_id
_entity_poly.type
_entity_poly.pdbx_seq_one_letter_code
_entity_poly.pdbx_strand_id
1 'polypeptide(L)'
;MDDYPQILHHGGAAGVTGSCHRLQIAPDRALLIDCGLFQGQDADHLDSLEQHTVRFPVDDILALVVTHVHIDHIGRLPYLLAAGYKGPILCSLPSARLLPLVIEDALKIGFTRDRALIERFLEEVESRLVAIDYKTWHTVIDDERHRLRVKLQRAGHILGSAYVEVESEEVDSLDKQIGQAQRTLFSGDLGAPHAPLLPAPKPPYRADVLVLESTYGDRRHEDRLHRRGRLKAAIDRALENGGTVVIPAFSIGRTQELLYELEG
;
A
#
# COMPACT_ATOMS: atom_id res chain seq x y z
N MET A 1 -15.96 -27.62 -5.70
CA MET A 1 -15.93 -26.34 -6.44
C MET A 1 -15.50 -25.34 -5.40
N ASP A 2 -14.31 -24.77 -5.56
CA ASP A 2 -13.85 -23.76 -4.61
C ASP A 2 -14.75 -22.53 -4.74
N ASP A 3 -15.20 -22.00 -3.61
CA ASP A 3 -16.03 -20.79 -3.56
C ASP A 3 -15.10 -19.59 -3.73
N TYR A 4 -15.32 -18.78 -4.77
CA TYR A 4 -14.57 -17.56 -5.07
C TYR A 4 -15.44 -16.33 -4.82
N PRO A 5 -14.85 -15.17 -4.48
CA PRO A 5 -13.42 -14.89 -4.33
C PRO A 5 -12.82 -15.32 -2.98
N GLN A 6 -11.51 -15.57 -2.96
CA GLN A 6 -10.73 -15.96 -1.78
C GLN A 6 -9.59 -14.98 -1.52
N ILE A 7 -9.22 -14.80 -0.24
CA ILE A 7 -8.10 -13.94 0.16
C ILE A 7 -6.96 -14.81 0.68
N LEU A 8 -5.79 -14.65 0.08
CA LEU A 8 -4.55 -15.29 0.47
C LEU A 8 -3.56 -14.21 0.92
N HIS A 9 -3.05 -14.31 2.15
CA HIS A 9 -2.09 -13.35 2.67
C HIS A 9 -0.65 -13.86 2.44
N HIS A 10 0.14 -13.09 1.71
CA HIS A 10 1.58 -13.35 1.48
C HIS A 10 2.49 -12.50 2.37
N GLY A 11 1.89 -11.63 3.20
CA GLY A 11 2.53 -10.84 4.24
C GLY A 11 1.54 -9.84 4.86
N GLY A 12 1.93 -9.15 5.93
CA GLY A 12 1.10 -8.17 6.65
C GLY A 12 -0.12 -8.72 7.42
N ALA A 13 -0.28 -10.05 7.54
CA ALA A 13 -1.41 -10.65 8.26
C ALA A 13 -1.11 -10.94 9.74
N ALA A 14 0.14 -11.22 10.08
CA ALA A 14 0.59 -11.54 11.45
C ALA A 14 1.64 -10.52 11.98
N GLY A 15 1.93 -9.49 11.19
CA GLY A 15 2.94 -8.47 11.47
C GLY A 15 2.53 -7.14 10.84
N VAL A 16 3.31 -6.08 11.08
CA VAL A 16 2.99 -4.72 10.62
C VAL A 16 3.47 -4.49 9.19
N THR A 17 4.61 -5.07 8.82
CA THR A 17 5.27 -4.82 7.54
C THR A 17 5.14 -5.99 6.57
N GLY A 18 5.60 -5.78 5.34
CA GLY A 18 5.53 -6.79 4.29
C GLY A 18 4.13 -6.99 3.73
N SER A 19 3.30 -5.93 3.70
CA SER A 19 1.92 -5.99 3.19
C SER A 19 1.89 -6.61 1.78
N CYS A 20 1.15 -7.71 1.64
CA CYS A 20 0.95 -8.37 0.37
C CYS A 20 -0.26 -9.31 0.47
N HIS A 21 -1.35 -8.94 -0.20
CA HIS A 21 -2.60 -9.68 -0.14
C HIS A 21 -3.10 -10.02 -1.54
N ARG A 22 -3.49 -11.27 -1.75
CA ARG A 22 -3.98 -11.78 -3.02
C ARG A 22 -5.47 -12.04 -2.93
N LEU A 23 -6.24 -11.38 -3.79
CA LEU A 23 -7.66 -11.66 -3.99
C LEU A 23 -7.80 -12.57 -5.22
N GLN A 24 -7.95 -13.87 -4.98
CA GLN A 24 -8.19 -14.87 -6.03
C GLN A 24 -9.66 -14.81 -6.42
N ILE A 25 -9.97 -14.57 -7.70
CA ILE A 25 -11.35 -14.53 -8.20
C ILE A 25 -11.71 -15.75 -9.05
N ALA A 26 -10.71 -16.47 -9.57
CA ALA A 26 -10.83 -17.75 -10.26
C ALA A 26 -9.47 -18.46 -10.20
N PRO A 27 -9.34 -19.76 -10.50
CA PRO A 27 -8.05 -20.49 -10.40
C PRO A 27 -6.89 -19.88 -11.21
N ASP A 28 -7.21 -19.13 -12.26
CA ASP A 28 -6.28 -18.52 -13.21
C ASP A 28 -6.33 -16.99 -13.20
N ARG A 29 -6.96 -16.38 -12.18
CA ARG A 29 -7.12 -14.92 -12.08
C ARG A 29 -7.09 -14.42 -10.64
N ALA A 30 -6.16 -13.51 -10.37
CA ALA A 30 -6.02 -12.85 -9.09
C ALA A 30 -5.73 -11.35 -9.22
N LEU A 31 -6.05 -10.60 -8.17
CA LEU A 31 -5.58 -9.24 -7.95
C LEU A 31 -4.60 -9.24 -6.78
N LEU A 32 -3.45 -8.59 -6.93
CA LEU A 32 -2.50 -8.40 -5.84
C LEU A 32 -2.69 -7.00 -5.24
N ILE A 33 -2.78 -6.90 -3.92
CA ILE A 33 -2.87 -5.66 -3.17
C ILE A 33 -1.58 -5.54 -2.37
N ASP A 34 -0.81 -4.49 -2.67
CA ASP A 34 0.53 -4.22 -2.15
C ASP A 34 1.55 -5.37 -2.36
N CYS A 35 2.83 -5.00 -2.29
CA CYS A 35 3.97 -5.91 -2.37
C CYS A 35 5.14 -5.30 -1.60
N GLY A 36 5.06 -5.34 -0.28
CA GLY A 36 5.96 -4.64 0.62
C GLY A 36 7.12 -5.44 1.18
N LEU A 37 8.20 -4.77 1.59
CA LEU A 37 9.30 -5.41 2.34
C LEU A 37 8.90 -5.65 3.80
N PHE A 38 9.34 -6.77 4.34
CA PHE A 38 9.35 -6.99 5.79
C PHE A 38 10.47 -6.15 6.42
N GLN A 39 10.20 -5.51 7.55
CA GLN A 39 11.18 -4.68 8.26
C GLN A 39 11.14 -4.94 9.77
N GLY A 40 12.25 -4.65 10.44
CA GLY A 40 12.32 -4.67 11.90
C GLY A 40 12.05 -6.06 12.47
N GLN A 41 11.07 -6.15 13.38
CA GLN A 41 10.71 -7.40 14.06
C GLN A 41 9.98 -8.40 13.15
N ASP A 42 9.38 -7.92 12.06
CA ASP A 42 8.74 -8.79 11.06
C ASP A 42 9.77 -9.31 10.04
N ALA A 43 11.00 -8.79 10.05
CA ALA A 43 12.08 -9.37 9.28
C ALA A 43 12.56 -10.63 10.01
N ASP A 44 12.32 -11.81 9.43
CA ASP A 44 12.85 -13.06 9.94
C ASP A 44 14.37 -12.95 10.00
N HIS A 45 15.01 -13.48 11.05
CA HIS A 45 16.47 -13.58 11.17
C HIS A 45 17.12 -14.51 10.10
N LEU A 46 16.37 -14.90 9.09
CA LEU A 46 16.81 -15.61 7.90
C LEU A 46 17.62 -14.67 7.00
N ASP A 47 18.28 -15.25 5.99
CA ASP A 47 19.04 -14.49 5.00
C ASP A 47 18.10 -13.47 4.32
N SER A 48 18.43 -12.18 4.40
CA SER A 48 17.50 -11.06 4.11
C SER A 48 16.90 -11.10 2.70
N LEU A 49 17.57 -11.77 1.76
CA LEU A 49 17.12 -11.94 0.38
C LEU A 49 16.03 -13.01 0.25
N GLU A 50 16.10 -14.09 1.03
CA GLU A 50 15.15 -15.20 0.94
C GLU A 50 13.75 -14.80 1.43
N GLN A 51 13.68 -13.93 2.43
CA GLN A 51 12.43 -13.45 3.01
C GLN A 51 11.62 -12.61 2.01
N HIS A 52 12.29 -11.82 1.19
CA HIS A 52 11.65 -10.94 0.22
C HIS A 52 11.31 -11.65 -1.10
N THR A 53 11.80 -12.87 -1.30
CA THR A 53 11.56 -13.67 -2.50
C THR A 53 10.05 -13.96 -2.66
N VAL A 54 9.51 -13.67 -3.84
CA VAL A 54 8.12 -14.02 -4.18
C VAL A 54 8.05 -15.51 -4.52
N ARG A 55 7.41 -16.30 -3.65
CA ARG A 55 7.30 -17.77 -3.75
C ARG A 55 5.93 -18.25 -4.22
N PHE A 56 5.06 -17.34 -4.63
CA PHE A 56 3.72 -17.64 -5.15
C PHE A 56 3.66 -17.39 -6.67
N PRO A 57 2.76 -18.07 -7.40
CA PRO A 57 2.58 -17.85 -8.83
C PRO A 57 2.18 -16.41 -9.14
N VAL A 58 2.77 -15.81 -10.18
CA VAL A 58 2.49 -14.43 -10.61
C VAL A 58 1.80 -14.34 -11.97
N ASP A 59 1.73 -15.44 -12.72
CA ASP A 59 1.20 -15.48 -14.09
C ASP A 59 -0.31 -15.20 -14.16
N ASP A 60 -1.02 -15.47 -13.06
CA ASP A 60 -2.46 -15.26 -12.95
C ASP A 60 -2.84 -13.90 -12.35
N ILE A 61 -1.84 -13.10 -11.95
CA ILE A 61 -2.06 -11.78 -11.37
C ILE A 61 -2.40 -10.78 -12.49
N LEU A 62 -3.66 -10.35 -12.52
CA LEU A 62 -4.19 -9.40 -13.50
C LEU A 62 -3.62 -8.00 -13.31
N ALA A 63 -3.42 -7.58 -12.06
CA ALA A 63 -2.85 -6.29 -11.70
C ALA A 63 -2.33 -6.29 -10.26
N LEU A 64 -1.38 -5.41 -9.98
CA LEU A 64 -0.95 -5.01 -8.65
C LEU A 64 -1.62 -3.67 -8.32
N VAL A 65 -2.34 -3.59 -7.21
CA VAL A 65 -2.91 -2.34 -6.69
C VAL A 65 -2.09 -1.89 -5.50
N VAL A 66 -1.54 -0.68 -5.58
CA VAL A 66 -0.75 -0.08 -4.51
C VAL A 66 -1.62 0.88 -3.71
N THR A 67 -1.75 0.62 -2.41
CA THR A 67 -2.47 1.48 -1.46
C THR A 67 -1.72 2.80 -1.25
N HIS A 68 -0.41 2.72 -1.00
CA HIS A 68 0.46 3.87 -0.82
C HIS A 68 1.94 3.49 -0.99
N VAL A 69 2.83 4.48 -0.96
CA VAL A 69 4.23 4.32 -1.38
C VAL A 69 5.21 4.03 -0.25
N HIS A 70 4.77 3.63 0.95
CA HIS A 70 5.73 3.18 1.96
C HIS A 70 6.36 1.84 1.58
N ILE A 71 7.60 1.61 2.03
CA ILE A 71 8.44 0.52 1.53
C ILE A 71 7.94 -0.87 1.97
N ASP A 72 7.24 -0.91 3.08
CA ASP A 72 6.47 -2.05 3.58
C ASP A 72 5.15 -2.31 2.84
N HIS A 73 4.87 -1.53 1.78
CA HIS A 73 3.78 -1.74 0.82
C HIS A 73 4.25 -1.87 -0.64
N ILE A 74 5.42 -1.33 -1.02
CA ILE A 74 5.92 -1.39 -2.41
C ILE A 74 7.32 -1.99 -2.56
N GLY A 75 8.05 -2.22 -1.48
CA GLY A 75 9.48 -2.49 -1.55
C GLY A 75 9.86 -3.84 -2.15
N ARG A 76 8.91 -4.79 -2.29
CA ARG A 76 9.13 -6.07 -2.97
C ARG A 76 8.91 -6.02 -4.47
N LEU A 77 8.59 -4.86 -5.06
CA LEU A 77 8.46 -4.68 -6.50
C LEU A 77 9.64 -5.30 -7.31
N PRO A 78 10.92 -5.11 -6.94
CA PRO A 78 12.04 -5.77 -7.64
C PRO A 78 11.93 -7.30 -7.65
N TYR A 79 11.52 -7.89 -6.52
CA TYR A 79 11.36 -9.33 -6.38
C TYR A 79 10.14 -9.84 -7.16
N LEU A 80 9.07 -9.06 -7.20
CA LEU A 80 7.86 -9.38 -7.96
C LEU A 80 8.14 -9.39 -9.47
N LEU A 81 8.87 -8.39 -9.98
CA LEU A 81 9.28 -8.36 -11.38
C LEU A 81 10.27 -9.48 -11.71
N ALA A 82 11.22 -9.76 -10.82
CA ALA A 82 12.15 -10.88 -10.98
C ALA A 82 11.45 -12.25 -10.98
N ALA A 83 10.33 -12.39 -10.27
CA ALA A 83 9.48 -13.58 -10.28
C ALA A 83 8.65 -13.74 -11.57
N GLY A 84 8.68 -12.74 -12.47
CA GLY A 84 8.06 -12.81 -13.79
C GLY A 84 6.75 -12.04 -13.94
N TYR A 85 6.38 -11.19 -12.97
CA TYR A 85 5.17 -10.39 -13.06
C TYR A 85 5.20 -9.41 -14.24
N LYS A 86 4.12 -9.40 -15.03
CA LYS A 86 3.98 -8.60 -16.26
C LYS A 86 2.72 -7.75 -16.33
N GLY A 87 1.94 -7.67 -15.26
CA GLY A 87 0.73 -6.88 -15.22
C GLY A 87 0.98 -5.37 -14.99
N PRO A 88 -0.08 -4.55 -15.05
CA PRO A 88 -0.04 -3.14 -14.68
C PRO A 88 0.05 -2.92 -13.17
N ILE A 89 0.58 -1.77 -12.76
CA ILE A 89 0.66 -1.32 -11.36
C ILE A 89 -0.32 -0.16 -11.19
N LEU A 90 -1.49 -0.47 -10.62
CA LEU A 90 -2.57 0.47 -10.38
C LEU A 90 -2.31 1.25 -9.08
N CYS A 91 -2.32 2.57 -9.14
CA CYS A 91 -2.15 3.39 -7.94
C CYS A 91 -2.81 4.76 -8.11
N SER A 92 -2.86 5.56 -7.03
CA SER A 92 -3.39 6.92 -7.13
C SER A 92 -2.44 7.82 -7.92
N LEU A 93 -2.96 8.90 -8.51
CA LEU A 93 -2.14 9.85 -9.27
C LEU A 93 -0.93 10.40 -8.48
N PRO A 94 -1.03 10.80 -7.19
CA PRO A 94 0.15 11.16 -6.42
C PRO A 94 1.11 9.98 -6.20
N SER A 95 0.60 8.78 -5.92
CA SER A 95 1.44 7.59 -5.74
C SER A 95 2.23 7.25 -7.00
N ALA A 96 1.66 7.41 -8.20
CA ALA A 96 2.36 7.21 -9.46
C ALA A 96 3.58 8.14 -9.64
N ARG A 97 3.55 9.34 -9.03
CA ARG A 97 4.68 10.29 -9.04
C ARG A 97 5.71 10.00 -7.96
N LEU A 98 5.27 9.51 -6.80
CA LEU A 98 6.15 9.27 -5.65
C LEU A 98 6.82 7.90 -5.72
N LEU A 99 6.18 6.90 -6.30
CA LEU A 99 6.65 5.51 -6.30
C LEU A 99 8.06 5.36 -6.92
N PRO A 100 8.37 5.93 -8.11
CA PRO A 100 9.72 5.84 -8.67
C PRO A 100 10.79 6.44 -7.75
N LEU A 101 10.49 7.56 -7.08
CA LEU A 101 11.42 8.24 -6.17
C LEU A 101 11.69 7.41 -4.91
N VAL A 102 10.63 6.84 -4.32
CA VAL A 102 10.77 6.04 -3.10
C VAL A 102 11.50 4.73 -3.38
N ILE A 103 11.16 4.04 -4.48
CA ILE A 103 11.80 2.77 -4.81
C ILE A 103 13.25 2.96 -5.24
N GLU A 104 13.58 4.07 -5.93
CA GLU A 104 14.97 4.42 -6.27
C GLU A 104 15.84 4.53 -5.02
N ASP A 105 15.37 5.26 -4.01
CA ASP A 105 16.09 5.44 -2.74
C ASP A 105 16.31 4.10 -2.02
N ALA A 106 15.26 3.28 -1.93
CA ALA A 106 15.35 1.96 -1.33
C ALA A 106 16.33 1.03 -2.06
N LEU A 107 16.37 1.08 -3.40
CA LEU A 107 17.32 0.32 -4.19
C LEU A 107 18.77 0.74 -3.91
N LYS A 108 19.03 2.05 -3.86
CA LYS A 108 20.37 2.61 -3.59
C LYS A 108 20.91 2.21 -2.20
N ILE A 109 20.01 2.12 -1.22
CA ILE A 109 20.37 1.81 0.17
C ILE A 109 20.49 0.31 0.38
N GLY A 110 19.53 -0.48 -0.09
CA GLY A 110 19.36 -1.87 0.33
C GLY A 110 19.60 -2.94 -0.73
N PHE A 111 19.69 -2.59 -2.02
CA PHE A 111 19.70 -3.58 -3.10
C PHE A 111 20.97 -3.52 -3.96
N THR A 112 21.29 -2.35 -4.50
CA THR A 112 22.42 -2.19 -5.43
C THR A 112 22.88 -0.74 -5.50
N ARG A 113 24.15 -0.53 -5.84
CA ARG A 113 24.70 0.78 -6.20
C ARG A 113 24.91 0.94 -7.71
N ASP A 114 24.55 -0.09 -8.49
CA ASP A 114 24.61 -0.03 -9.95
C ASP A 114 23.49 0.85 -10.51
N ARG A 115 23.89 2.04 -10.93
CA ARG A 115 22.99 3.06 -11.49
C ARG A 115 22.27 2.57 -12.75
N ALA A 116 22.93 1.82 -13.62
CA ALA A 116 22.31 1.36 -14.86
C ALA A 116 21.23 0.31 -14.60
N LEU A 117 21.42 -0.54 -13.58
CA LEU A 117 20.40 -1.50 -13.15
C LEU A 117 19.18 -0.79 -12.54
N ILE A 118 19.42 0.23 -11.72
CA ILE A 118 18.35 1.05 -11.11
C ILE A 118 17.55 1.76 -12.21
N GLU A 119 18.22 2.42 -13.16
CA GLU A 119 17.56 3.13 -14.26
C GLU A 119 16.66 2.20 -15.08
N ARG A 120 17.15 1.02 -15.48
CA ARG A 120 16.32 0.02 -16.20
C ARG A 120 15.12 -0.46 -15.39
N PHE A 121 15.30 -0.66 -14.08
CA PHE A 121 14.19 -1.06 -13.22
C PHE A 121 13.13 0.04 -13.11
N LEU A 122 13.56 1.30 -12.96
CA LEU A 122 12.64 2.44 -12.90
C LEU A 122 11.87 2.61 -14.20
N GLU A 123 12.53 2.49 -15.36
CA GLU A 123 11.87 2.50 -16.68
C GLU A 123 10.81 1.41 -16.79
N GLU A 124 11.13 0.19 -16.35
CA GLU A 124 10.20 -0.94 -16.36
C GLU A 124 8.98 -0.68 -15.46
N VAL A 125 9.19 -0.18 -14.24
CA VAL A 125 8.11 0.19 -13.32
C VAL A 125 7.25 1.30 -13.89
N GLU A 126 7.86 2.38 -14.38
CA GLU A 126 7.15 3.53 -14.95
C GLU A 126 6.30 3.14 -16.15
N SER A 127 6.79 2.24 -17.02
CA SER A 127 6.03 1.73 -18.18
C SER A 127 4.77 0.95 -17.78
N ARG A 128 4.70 0.45 -16.54
CA ARG A 128 3.60 -0.35 -16.00
C ARG A 128 2.65 0.44 -15.12
N LEU A 129 3.01 1.65 -14.70
CA LEU A 129 2.20 2.48 -13.82
C LEU A 129 0.92 2.93 -14.53
N VAL A 130 -0.22 2.66 -13.88
CA VAL A 130 -1.53 3.15 -14.29
C VAL A 130 -2.09 3.98 -13.13
N ALA A 131 -2.07 5.30 -13.33
CA ALA A 131 -2.66 6.23 -12.37
C ALA A 131 -4.18 6.23 -12.48
N ILE A 132 -4.86 6.03 -11.35
CA ILE A 132 -6.32 6.02 -11.24
C ILE A 132 -6.75 7.21 -10.36
N ASP A 133 -7.78 7.92 -10.83
CA ASP A 133 -8.42 8.97 -10.05
C ASP A 133 -9.18 8.40 -8.85
N TYR A 134 -9.11 9.10 -7.72
CA TYR A 134 -9.93 8.76 -6.57
C TYR A 134 -11.42 8.79 -6.93
N LYS A 135 -12.18 7.88 -6.31
CA LYS A 135 -13.65 7.74 -6.44
C LYS A 135 -14.12 7.30 -7.82
N THR A 136 -13.21 6.96 -8.73
CA THR A 136 -13.53 6.45 -10.06
C THR A 136 -13.31 4.94 -10.11
N TRP A 137 -14.29 4.21 -10.67
CA TRP A 137 -14.12 2.80 -10.95
C TRP A 137 -13.24 2.61 -12.19
N HIS A 138 -12.19 1.82 -12.04
CA HIS A 138 -11.32 1.36 -13.10
C HIS A 138 -11.60 -0.12 -13.34
N THR A 139 -11.90 -0.49 -14.58
CA THR A 139 -12.12 -1.89 -14.97
C THR A 139 -10.78 -2.56 -15.22
N VAL A 140 -10.48 -3.60 -14.44
CA VAL A 140 -9.27 -4.43 -14.61
C VAL A 140 -9.51 -5.48 -15.69
N ILE A 141 -10.67 -6.15 -15.63
CA ILE A 141 -11.13 -7.10 -16.64
C ILE A 141 -12.66 -7.07 -16.72
N ASP A 142 -13.20 -7.27 -17.91
CA ASP A 142 -14.64 -7.38 -18.19
C ASP A 142 -14.76 -8.31 -19.40
N ASP A 143 -14.94 -9.61 -19.13
CA ASP A 143 -15.04 -10.66 -20.15
C ASP A 143 -16.18 -11.63 -19.87
N GLU A 144 -16.28 -12.69 -20.68
CA GLU A 144 -17.37 -13.67 -20.60
C GLU A 144 -17.41 -14.47 -19.28
N ARG A 145 -16.36 -14.39 -18.45
CA ARG A 145 -16.27 -15.13 -17.19
C ARG A 145 -16.39 -14.19 -15.99
N HIS A 146 -15.76 -13.01 -16.03
CA HIS A 146 -15.66 -12.13 -14.87
C HIS A 146 -15.63 -10.66 -15.25
N ARG A 147 -16.20 -9.85 -14.36
CA ARG A 147 -15.98 -8.41 -14.32
C ARG A 147 -15.34 -8.01 -12.99
N LEU A 148 -14.13 -7.45 -13.07
CA LEU A 148 -13.36 -6.99 -11.92
C LEU A 148 -13.09 -5.49 -12.04
N ARG A 149 -13.52 -4.73 -11.04
CA ARG A 149 -13.34 -3.28 -10.98
C ARG A 149 -12.68 -2.86 -9.68
N VAL A 150 -11.81 -1.87 -9.76
CA VAL A 150 -11.07 -1.30 -8.64
C VAL A 150 -11.39 0.17 -8.52
N LYS A 151 -11.55 0.68 -7.31
CA LYS A 151 -11.72 2.11 -7.04
C LYS A 151 -10.91 2.50 -5.83
N LEU A 152 -10.15 3.58 -5.98
CA LEU A 152 -9.31 4.13 -4.91
C LEU A 152 -10.07 5.22 -4.15
N GLN A 153 -9.96 5.20 -2.83
CA GLN A 153 -10.55 6.20 -1.96
C GLN A 153 -9.49 6.72 -1.00
N ARG A 154 -9.57 7.97 -0.58
CA ARG A 154 -8.52 8.58 0.25
C ARG A 154 -8.44 7.91 1.62
N ALA A 155 -7.26 7.39 1.96
CA ALA A 155 -6.98 6.81 3.28
C ALA A 155 -6.45 7.84 4.29
N GLY A 156 -5.85 8.93 3.81
CA GLY A 156 -5.41 10.03 4.67
C GLY A 156 -4.14 9.77 5.47
N HIS A 157 -3.42 8.68 5.20
CA HIS A 157 -2.17 8.28 5.87
C HIS A 157 -0.97 9.08 5.37
N ILE A 158 -0.70 9.01 4.05
CA ILE A 158 0.29 9.84 3.36
C ILE A 158 -0.30 10.43 2.08
N LEU A 159 0.42 11.37 1.45
CA LEU A 159 0.03 11.89 0.15
C LEU A 159 -0.04 10.75 -0.87
N GLY A 160 -1.21 10.57 -1.49
CA GLY A 160 -1.45 9.47 -2.43
C GLY A 160 -2.01 8.19 -1.79
N SER A 161 -2.13 8.12 -0.46
CA SER A 161 -2.66 6.94 0.22
C SER A 161 -4.14 6.68 -0.09
N ALA A 162 -4.44 5.42 -0.34
CA ALA A 162 -5.75 4.96 -0.68
C ALA A 162 -6.15 3.66 0.04
N TYR A 163 -7.41 3.58 0.45
CA TYR A 163 -8.06 2.29 0.63
C TYR A 163 -8.67 1.86 -0.70
N VAL A 164 -8.66 0.56 -0.95
CA VAL A 164 -9.03 -0.05 -2.23
C VAL A 164 -10.40 -0.71 -2.09
N GLU A 165 -11.36 -0.28 -2.91
CA GLU A 165 -12.62 -1.00 -3.12
C GLU A 165 -12.46 -1.88 -4.35
N VAL A 166 -12.67 -3.19 -4.20
CA VAL A 166 -12.69 -4.16 -5.30
C VAL A 166 -14.11 -4.70 -5.46
N GLU A 167 -14.64 -4.65 -6.67
CA GLU A 167 -15.92 -5.23 -7.04
C GLU A 167 -15.69 -6.37 -8.03
N SER A 168 -16.05 -7.59 -7.62
CA SER A 168 -15.91 -8.82 -8.41
C SER A 168 -17.29 -9.41 -8.70
N GLU A 169 -17.55 -9.64 -9.97
CA GLU A 169 -18.80 -10.22 -10.49
C GLU A 169 -18.44 -11.42 -11.37
N GLU A 170 -19.00 -12.59 -11.08
CA GLU A 170 -19.01 -13.72 -12.03
C GLU A 170 -20.05 -13.45 -13.12
N VAL A 171 -19.69 -13.76 -14.37
CA VAL A 171 -20.57 -13.66 -15.53
C VAL A 171 -20.93 -15.07 -15.97
N ASP A 172 -22.23 -15.39 -15.93
CA ASP A 172 -22.71 -16.67 -16.46
C ASP A 172 -22.66 -16.64 -18.00
N SER A 173 -21.83 -17.51 -18.59
CA SER A 173 -21.61 -17.58 -20.04
C SER A 173 -22.82 -18.14 -20.81
N LEU A 174 -23.78 -18.79 -20.14
CA LEU A 174 -24.97 -19.36 -20.77
C LEU A 174 -26.12 -18.35 -20.89
N ASP A 175 -26.34 -17.52 -19.86
CA ASP A 175 -27.48 -16.59 -19.81
C ASP A 175 -27.08 -15.10 -19.77
N LYS A 176 -25.77 -14.77 -19.77
CA LYS A 176 -25.22 -13.41 -19.56
C LYS A 176 -25.80 -12.70 -18.33
N GLN A 177 -26.33 -13.45 -17.37
CA GLN A 177 -26.75 -12.88 -16.10
C GLN A 177 -25.50 -12.56 -15.29
N ILE A 178 -25.41 -11.29 -14.88
CA ILE A 178 -24.36 -10.82 -13.98
C ILE A 178 -24.74 -11.33 -12.59
N GLY A 179 -23.86 -12.13 -11.98
CA GLY A 179 -24.00 -12.57 -10.59
C GLY A 179 -24.02 -11.39 -9.62
N GLN A 180 -24.37 -11.63 -8.35
CA GLN A 180 -24.31 -10.57 -7.34
C GLN A 180 -22.88 -10.09 -7.15
N ALA A 181 -22.63 -8.80 -7.37
CA ALA A 181 -21.32 -8.19 -7.19
C ALA A 181 -20.86 -8.28 -5.73
N GLN A 182 -19.74 -8.97 -5.48
CA GLN A 182 -19.09 -9.00 -4.18
C GLN A 182 -18.12 -7.84 -4.06
N ARG A 183 -18.19 -7.12 -2.93
CA ARG A 183 -17.33 -5.98 -2.62
C ARG A 183 -16.36 -6.29 -1.48
N THR A 184 -15.08 -6.42 -1.85
CA THR A 184 -13.97 -6.62 -0.91
C THR A 184 -13.17 -5.33 -0.78
N LEU A 185 -12.89 -4.91 0.46
CA LEU A 185 -12.10 -3.72 0.74
C LEU A 185 -10.77 -4.06 1.40
N PHE A 186 -9.74 -3.33 1.02
CA PHE A 186 -8.43 -3.35 1.67
C PHE A 186 -8.13 -1.92 2.13
N SER A 187 -7.94 -1.73 3.44
CA SER A 187 -7.75 -0.38 3.98
C SER A 187 -6.42 0.26 3.57
N GLY A 188 -5.37 -0.56 3.37
CA GLY A 188 -4.00 -0.10 3.53
C GLY A 188 -3.83 0.52 4.91
N ASP A 189 -2.93 1.49 5.02
CA ASP A 189 -2.78 2.28 6.24
C ASP A 189 -3.74 3.47 6.25
N LEU A 190 -4.40 3.67 7.38
CA LEU A 190 -5.40 4.72 7.58
C LEU A 190 -4.82 5.88 8.38
N GLY A 191 -5.07 7.09 7.86
CA GLY A 191 -4.69 8.32 8.54
C GLY A 191 -5.50 8.57 9.81
N ALA A 192 -4.84 9.16 10.80
CA ALA A 192 -5.51 9.62 12.00
C ALA A 192 -6.53 10.73 11.68
N PRO A 193 -7.72 10.72 12.31
CA PRO A 193 -8.63 11.86 12.25
C PRO A 193 -7.94 13.15 12.72
N HIS A 194 -8.22 14.27 12.05
CA HIS A 194 -7.70 15.60 12.36
C HIS A 194 -6.19 15.81 12.13
N ALA A 195 -5.56 14.97 11.31
CA ALA A 195 -4.23 15.25 10.77
C ALA A 195 -4.20 16.63 10.07
N PRO A 196 -3.09 17.39 10.17
CA PRO A 196 -3.02 18.77 9.67
C PRO A 196 -3.11 18.87 8.14
N LEU A 197 -2.52 17.91 7.43
CA LEU A 197 -2.26 18.03 5.99
C LEU A 197 -3.24 17.25 5.13
N LEU A 198 -3.73 16.12 5.63
CA LEU A 198 -4.51 15.17 4.84
C LEU A 198 -5.95 15.10 5.36
N PRO A 199 -6.93 14.98 4.45
CA PRO A 199 -8.32 14.79 4.86
C PRO A 199 -8.46 13.45 5.58
N ALA A 200 -9.28 13.43 6.63
CA ALA A 200 -9.60 12.19 7.33
C ALA A 200 -10.23 11.16 6.36
N PRO A 201 -9.92 9.86 6.52
CA PRO A 201 -10.56 8.81 5.74
C PRO A 201 -12.07 8.85 5.97
N LYS A 202 -12.83 8.62 4.89
CA LYS A 202 -14.29 8.48 4.97
C LYS A 202 -14.65 7.00 4.87
N PRO A 203 -15.61 6.51 5.67
CA PRO A 203 -16.03 5.13 5.58
C PRO A 203 -16.64 4.83 4.20
N PRO A 204 -16.50 3.59 3.70
CA PRO A 204 -17.15 3.16 2.48
C PRO A 204 -18.66 3.07 2.66
N TYR A 205 -19.41 3.10 1.54
CA TYR A 205 -20.86 2.93 1.58
C TYR A 205 -21.28 1.52 1.98
N ARG A 206 -20.57 0.50 1.47
CA ARG A 206 -20.78 -0.92 1.80
C ARG A 206 -19.48 -1.70 1.63
N ALA A 207 -19.37 -2.83 2.33
CA ALA A 207 -18.35 -3.85 2.13
C ALA A 207 -18.97 -5.19 2.53
N ASP A 208 -18.76 -6.23 1.73
CA ASP A 208 -19.11 -7.61 2.09
C ASP A 208 -17.94 -8.25 2.86
N VAL A 209 -16.71 -7.91 2.46
CA VAL A 209 -15.48 -8.28 3.16
C VAL A 209 -14.62 -7.03 3.37
N LEU A 210 -14.07 -6.88 4.58
CA LEU A 210 -13.16 -5.79 4.94
C LEU A 210 -11.86 -6.37 5.50
N VAL A 211 -10.76 -6.13 4.80
CA VAL A 211 -9.39 -6.32 5.29
C VAL A 211 -8.92 -4.97 5.82
N LEU A 212 -8.79 -4.89 7.15
CA LEU A 212 -8.48 -3.67 7.87
C LEU A 212 -7.09 -3.82 8.52
N GLU A 213 -6.27 -2.77 8.43
CA GLU A 213 -5.04 -2.68 9.22
C GLU A 213 -5.32 -2.71 10.72
N SER A 214 -4.32 -3.08 11.51
CA SER A 214 -4.45 -3.19 12.96
C SER A 214 -3.23 -2.69 13.73
N THR A 215 -2.45 -1.79 13.12
CA THR A 215 -1.16 -1.30 13.64
C THR A 215 -1.22 -0.82 15.09
N TYR A 216 -2.33 -0.18 15.47
CA TYR A 216 -2.59 0.32 16.82
C TYR A 216 -3.89 -0.24 17.42
N GLY A 217 -4.31 -1.44 17.01
CA GLY A 217 -5.57 -2.05 17.45
C GLY A 217 -5.68 -2.23 18.98
N ASP A 218 -4.56 -2.23 19.70
CA ASP A 218 -4.45 -2.37 21.15
C ASP A 218 -4.40 -1.01 21.91
N ARG A 219 -4.38 0.13 21.21
CA ARG A 219 -4.09 1.44 21.81
C ARG A 219 -5.09 2.52 21.42
N ARG A 220 -5.18 3.54 22.28
CA ARG A 220 -5.89 4.80 21.98
C ARG A 220 -4.88 5.89 21.72
N HIS A 221 -5.08 6.65 20.64
CA HIS A 221 -4.24 7.80 20.35
C HIS A 221 -4.61 8.98 21.25
N GLU A 222 -3.60 9.64 21.81
CA GLU A 222 -3.75 10.95 22.44
C GLU A 222 -4.17 12.00 21.42
N ASP A 223 -4.92 13.01 21.86
CA ASP A 223 -5.33 14.11 21.00
C ASP A 223 -4.14 14.98 20.59
N ARG A 224 -4.35 15.70 19.49
CA ARG A 224 -3.34 16.50 18.81
C ARG A 224 -2.78 17.61 19.69
N LEU A 225 -3.59 18.24 20.55
CA LEU A 225 -3.15 19.36 21.38
C LEU A 225 -2.11 18.91 22.41
N HIS A 226 -2.37 17.79 23.09
CA HIS A 226 -1.43 17.23 24.05
C HIS A 226 -0.13 16.77 23.38
N ARG A 227 -0.21 16.12 22.21
CA ARG A 227 1.00 15.72 21.45
C ARG A 227 1.86 16.92 21.06
N ARG A 228 1.24 18.00 20.59
CA ARG A 228 1.95 19.25 20.26
C ARG A 228 2.60 19.87 21.49
N GLY A 229 1.91 19.89 22.63
CA GLY A 229 2.45 20.35 23.91
C GLY A 229 3.69 19.54 24.35
N ARG A 230 3.66 18.21 24.21
CA ARG A 230 4.82 17.34 24.52
C ARG A 230 6.00 17.61 23.59
N LEU A 231 5.77 17.78 22.29
CA LEU A 231 6.82 18.14 21.34
C LEU A 231 7.46 19.48 21.70
N LYS A 232 6.64 20.51 21.97
CA LYS A 232 7.12 21.82 22.39
C LYS A 232 7.99 21.73 23.65
N ALA A 233 7.51 21.04 24.69
CA ALA A 233 8.26 20.88 25.93
C ALA A 233 9.61 20.15 25.73
N ALA A 234 9.67 19.16 24.83
CA ALA A 234 10.92 18.47 24.51
C ALA A 234 11.93 19.40 23.82
N ILE A 235 11.45 20.28 22.93
CA ILE A 235 12.27 21.26 22.22
C ILE A 235 12.74 22.37 23.17
N ASP A 236 11.84 22.96 23.95
CA ASP A 236 12.16 24.01 24.92
C ASP A 236 13.26 23.53 25.88
N ARG A 237 13.11 22.32 26.44
CA ARG A 237 14.10 21.72 27.35
C ARG A 237 15.47 21.54 26.69
N ALA A 238 15.52 21.20 25.40
CA ALA A 238 16.79 21.06 24.70
C ALA A 238 17.46 22.42 24.48
N LEU A 239 16.68 23.44 24.10
CA LEU A 239 17.15 24.80 23.92
C LEU A 239 17.68 25.40 25.23
N GLU A 240 16.97 25.21 26.34
CA GLU A 240 17.38 25.71 27.67
C GLU A 240 18.73 25.14 28.14
N ASN A 241 19.02 23.88 27.80
CA ASN A 241 20.24 23.20 28.22
C ASN A 241 21.35 23.24 27.15
N GLY A 242 21.17 24.01 26.07
CA GLY A 242 22.13 24.08 24.95
C GLY A 242 22.31 22.75 24.22
N GLY A 243 21.33 21.85 24.29
CA GLY A 243 21.35 20.53 23.66
C GLY A 243 20.71 20.51 22.26
N THR A 244 20.84 19.37 21.59
CA THR A 244 20.30 19.14 20.23
C THR A 244 19.13 18.16 20.28
N VAL A 245 18.04 18.46 19.57
CA VAL A 245 16.93 17.52 19.34
C VAL A 245 17.15 16.81 18.00
N VAL A 246 17.24 15.48 18.04
CA VAL A 246 17.31 14.64 16.84
C VAL A 246 15.99 13.90 16.68
N ILE A 247 15.31 14.09 15.54
CA ILE A 247 14.03 13.44 15.23
C ILE A 247 14.22 12.53 14.02
N PRO A 248 14.32 11.20 14.20
CA PRO A 248 14.31 10.28 13.08
C PRO A 248 12.89 10.22 12.49
N ALA A 249 12.77 10.44 11.18
CA ALA A 249 11.50 10.39 10.48
C ALA A 249 11.70 9.94 9.04
N PHE A 250 10.68 9.29 8.47
CA PHE A 250 10.66 8.94 7.05
C PHE A 250 10.53 10.20 6.19
N SER A 251 11.10 10.15 4.98
CA SER A 251 11.06 11.26 4.01
C SER A 251 9.64 11.64 3.57
N ILE A 252 8.68 10.71 3.67
CA ILE A 252 7.27 10.91 3.31
C ILE A 252 6.34 10.49 4.46
N GLY A 253 5.49 11.40 4.91
CA GLY A 253 4.49 11.21 5.96
C GLY A 253 4.74 12.12 7.16
N ARG A 254 5.37 11.58 8.20
CA ARG A 254 5.47 12.24 9.51
C ARG A 254 6.37 13.49 9.52
N THR A 255 7.37 13.55 8.64
CA THR A 255 8.24 14.73 8.50
C THR A 255 7.45 15.97 8.12
N GLN A 256 6.52 15.86 7.17
CA GLN A 256 5.71 16.98 6.71
C GLN A 256 4.77 17.48 7.82
N GLU A 257 4.18 16.57 8.60
CA GLU A 257 3.35 16.95 9.75
C GLU A 257 4.18 17.64 10.84
N LEU A 258 5.38 17.14 11.14
CA LEU A 258 6.26 17.76 12.13
C LEU A 258 6.65 19.18 11.73
N LEU A 259 7.01 19.40 10.46
CA LEU A 259 7.33 20.75 9.97
C LEU A 259 6.15 21.71 10.12
N TYR A 260 4.92 21.26 9.83
CA TYR A 260 3.70 22.05 10.04
C TYR A 260 3.51 22.43 11.52
N GLU A 261 3.71 21.48 12.44
CA GLU A 261 3.57 21.72 13.89
C GLU A 261 4.69 22.58 14.49
N LEU A 262 5.83 22.70 13.81
CA LEU A 262 6.94 23.57 14.22
C LEU A 262 6.78 25.01 13.72
N GLU A 263 6.10 25.20 12.58
CA GLU A 263 5.88 26.52 11.99
C GLU A 263 4.69 27.27 12.63
N GLY A 264 3.66 26.55 13.09
CA GLY A 264 2.41 27.11 13.63
C GLY A 264 2.32 27.18 15.15
#